data_AF-A0A851F4Y2-F1
#
_entry.id   AF-A0A851F4Y2-F1
#
_cell.length_a   1.000
_cell.length_b   1.000
_cell.length_c   1.000
_cell.angle_alpha   90.00
_cell.angle_beta   90.00
_cell.angle_gamma   90.00
#
_symmetry.space_group_name_H-M   'P 1'
#
loop_
_entity.id
_entity.type
_entity.pdbx_description
1 polymer ?
#
loop_
_entity_poly.entity_id
_entity_poly.type
_entity_poly.pdbx_seq_one_letter_code
_entity_poly.pdbx_strand_id
1 'polypeptide(L)'
;RRLVLEASQQLTEIITSCLESEPSTENLDPGGDMDPGAEEESTSHCLWVDKFTPRRYMELLSDDYTNRCLLKWLKLWDTVVFGKEKAVNKAKASAAAHPPFSHAKEHPSKWKTKVQLTEEILEAELDQHKRPKYKVALLCGPPGLGKTTLAHVIARHAGYNAVEMNASDDRSPEVFKTRIEAATQMRSVLGANEKPNCLIIDEIDGAPAASINVLLNIIHRKDVEGEGAAGAGRRRRREGGLLLRPIICICNDQ
;
A
#
# COMPACT_ATOMS: atom_id res chain seq x y z
N ARG A 1 0.93 18.48 -31.94
CA ARG A 1 1.94 17.63 -32.62
C ARG A 1 3.37 18.17 -32.42
N ARG A 2 3.66 19.45 -32.70
CA ARG A 2 4.98 20.06 -32.47
C ARG A 2 5.41 20.05 -30.99
N LEU A 3 4.52 20.45 -30.07
CA LEU A 3 4.77 20.40 -28.61
C LEU A 3 5.05 19.00 -28.06
N VAL A 4 4.41 17.96 -28.62
CA VAL A 4 4.61 16.56 -28.20
C VAL A 4 5.96 16.04 -28.69
N LEU A 5 6.36 16.43 -29.90
CA LEU A 5 7.69 16.11 -30.44
C LEU A 5 8.79 16.81 -29.65
N GLU A 6 8.58 18.08 -29.27
CA GLU A 6 9.51 18.87 -28.49
C GLU A 6 9.67 18.32 -27.06
N ALA A 7 8.57 17.96 -26.41
CA ALA A 7 8.61 17.28 -25.11
C ALA A 7 9.29 15.90 -25.19
N SER A 8 9.04 15.14 -26.26
CA SER A 8 9.71 13.86 -26.51
C SER A 8 11.21 14.04 -26.73
N GLN A 9 11.61 15.09 -27.43
CA GLN A 9 13.01 15.37 -27.74
C GLN A 9 13.76 15.84 -26.48
N GLN A 10 13.13 16.68 -25.66
CA GLN A 10 13.66 17.09 -24.35
C GLN A 10 13.79 15.90 -23.40
N LEU A 11 12.81 15.00 -23.36
CA LEU A 11 12.91 13.76 -22.58
C LEU A 11 14.08 12.90 -23.08
N THR A 12 14.24 12.79 -24.40
CA THR A 12 15.34 12.03 -25.01
C THR A 12 16.69 12.65 -24.65
N GLU A 13 16.83 13.98 -24.73
CA GLU A 13 18.05 14.70 -24.35
C GLU A 13 18.37 14.57 -22.85
N ILE A 14 17.38 14.63 -21.97
CA ILE A 14 17.57 14.40 -20.53
C ILE A 14 18.02 12.96 -20.25
N ILE A 15 17.45 11.99 -20.98
CA ILE A 15 17.84 10.58 -20.87
C ILE A 15 19.26 10.36 -21.40
N THR A 16 19.61 10.94 -22.55
CA THR A 16 20.95 10.84 -23.15
C THR A 16 22.01 11.57 -22.33
N SER A 17 21.71 12.77 -21.82
CA SER A 17 22.57 13.49 -20.88
C SER A 17 22.83 12.70 -19.61
N CYS A 18 21.87 11.88 -19.18
CA CYS A 18 22.01 10.95 -18.07
C CYS A 18 22.80 9.68 -18.42
N LEU A 19 23.04 9.39 -19.70
CA LEU A 19 23.83 8.26 -20.21
C LEU A 19 25.28 8.67 -20.51
N GLU A 20 25.52 9.92 -20.90
CA GLU A 20 26.85 10.44 -21.25
C GLU A 20 27.75 10.76 -20.04
N SER A 21 27.28 10.49 -18.81
CA SER A 21 28.14 10.45 -17.62
C SER A 21 28.98 9.16 -17.50
N GLU A 22 28.97 8.30 -18.52
CA GLU A 22 29.86 7.14 -18.62
C GLU A 22 31.19 7.57 -19.30
N PRO A 23 32.37 7.40 -18.68
CA PRO A 23 33.63 7.63 -19.38
C PRO A 23 33.80 6.54 -20.44
N SER A 24 34.14 6.99 -21.64
CA SER A 24 34.41 6.15 -22.81
C SER A 24 35.61 5.25 -22.52
N THR A 25 35.38 3.94 -22.36
CA THR A 25 36.47 2.96 -22.37
C THR A 25 36.93 2.75 -23.81
N GLU A 26 37.88 3.57 -24.26
CA GLU A 26 38.75 3.20 -25.37
C GLU A 26 39.81 2.21 -24.87
N ASN A 27 39.92 1.08 -25.56
CA ASN A 27 40.85 0.00 -25.28
C ASN A 27 42.32 0.46 -25.39
N LEU A 28 43.12 0.26 -24.34
CA LEU A 28 44.58 0.12 -24.41
C LEU A 28 45.07 -0.91 -23.36
N ASP A 29 46.00 -1.75 -23.80
CA ASP A 29 46.58 -2.99 -23.23
C ASP A 29 47.24 -2.85 -21.82
N PRO A 30 47.48 -3.93 -21.05
CA PRO A 30 47.90 -3.85 -19.65
C PRO A 30 49.42 -3.93 -19.48
N GLY A 31 49.97 -3.10 -18.59
CA GLY A 31 51.32 -3.30 -18.06
C GLY A 31 51.75 -2.24 -17.05
N GLY A 32 51.88 -2.65 -15.79
CA GLY A 32 52.81 -2.01 -14.82
C GLY A 32 52.21 -1.34 -13.58
N ASP A 33 52.42 -2.00 -12.44
CA ASP A 33 52.78 -1.49 -11.10
C ASP A 33 51.91 -0.47 -10.30
N MET A 34 51.41 -1.01 -9.18
CA MET A 34 51.07 -0.50 -7.83
C MET A 34 51.31 1.00 -7.46
N ASP A 35 50.27 1.66 -6.94
CA ASP A 35 50.31 2.63 -5.80
C ASP A 35 48.91 2.75 -5.14
N PRO A 36 48.77 2.94 -3.80
CA PRO A 36 47.50 2.93 -3.08
C PRO A 36 46.98 4.35 -2.80
N GLY A 37 45.85 4.70 -3.39
CA GLY A 37 45.21 5.99 -3.14
C GLY A 37 44.19 6.34 -4.21
N ALA A 38 43.07 5.64 -4.22
CA ALA A 38 41.90 6.06 -4.97
C ALA A 38 40.67 5.84 -4.10
N GLU A 39 40.06 6.95 -3.71
CA GLU A 39 38.65 6.99 -3.33
C GLU A 39 37.87 6.32 -4.47
N GLU A 40 37.42 5.09 -4.25
CA GLU A 40 36.51 4.41 -5.17
C GLU A 40 35.21 5.20 -5.20
N GLU A 41 35.10 6.14 -6.15
CA GLU A 41 33.82 6.66 -6.61
C GLU A 41 33.00 5.45 -7.08
N SER A 42 32.10 5.00 -6.21
CA SER A 42 31.12 3.98 -6.53
C SER A 42 30.21 4.52 -7.64
N THR A 43 30.57 4.28 -8.90
CA THR A 43 29.69 4.48 -10.04
C THR A 43 28.46 3.63 -9.80
N SER A 44 27.43 4.28 -9.26
CA SER A 44 26.21 3.65 -8.82
C SER A 44 25.47 3.17 -10.06
N HIS A 45 25.73 1.92 -10.46
CA HIS A 45 24.99 1.23 -11.50
C HIS A 45 23.52 1.10 -11.05
N CYS A 46 22.73 2.12 -11.37
CA CYS A 46 21.30 2.21 -11.06
C CYS A 46 20.50 1.81 -12.29
N LEU A 47 19.61 0.82 -12.16
CA LEU A 47 18.73 0.43 -13.26
C LEU A 47 17.81 1.61 -13.60
N TRP A 48 17.44 1.76 -14.87
CA TRP A 48 16.46 2.78 -15.28
C TRP A 48 15.14 2.63 -14.52
N VAL A 49 14.76 1.39 -14.23
CA VAL A 49 13.59 1.08 -13.42
C VAL A 49 13.70 1.74 -12.05
N ASP A 50 14.86 1.67 -11.39
CA ASP A 50 15.08 2.30 -10.08
C ASP A 50 15.15 3.83 -10.17
N LYS A 51 15.83 4.34 -11.21
CA LYS A 51 16.02 5.78 -11.45
C LYS A 51 14.69 6.50 -11.69
N PHE A 52 13.82 5.89 -12.49
CA PHE A 52 12.53 6.46 -12.88
C PHE A 52 11.34 5.87 -12.11
N THR A 53 11.58 5.10 -11.04
CA THR A 53 10.51 4.59 -10.20
C THR A 53 9.69 5.76 -9.62
N PRO A 54 8.35 5.77 -9.82
CA PRO A 54 7.47 6.75 -9.23
C PRO A 54 7.64 6.87 -7.72
N ARG A 55 7.82 8.10 -7.23
CA ARG A 55 7.94 8.44 -5.80
C ARG A 55 6.75 9.21 -5.28
N ARG A 56 5.97 9.83 -6.18
CA ARG A 56 4.82 10.69 -5.84
C ARG A 56 3.56 10.22 -6.53
N TYR A 57 2.42 10.54 -5.93
CA TYR A 57 1.09 10.20 -6.47
C TYR A 57 0.92 10.63 -7.94
N MET A 58 1.38 11.85 -8.28
CA MET A 58 1.25 12.42 -9.63
C MET A 58 2.15 11.75 -10.68
N GLU A 59 3.10 10.92 -10.26
CA GLU A 59 4.02 10.18 -11.16
C GLU A 59 3.48 8.79 -11.50
N LEU A 60 2.39 8.35 -10.87
CA LEU A 60 1.77 7.05 -11.13
C LEU A 60 1.10 7.05 -12.50
N LEU A 61 1.44 6.04 -13.31
CA LEU A 61 0.84 5.81 -14.64
C LEU A 61 -0.29 4.76 -14.63
N SER A 62 -0.64 4.25 -13.44
CA SER A 62 -1.80 3.38 -13.24
C SER A 62 -3.12 4.15 -13.38
N ASP A 63 -4.21 3.44 -13.66
CA ASP A 63 -5.55 3.99 -13.76
C ASP A 63 -5.92 4.87 -12.55
N ASP A 64 -6.33 6.11 -12.81
CA ASP A 64 -6.65 7.10 -11.79
C ASP A 64 -7.76 6.64 -10.84
N TYR A 65 -8.73 5.87 -11.34
CA TYR A 65 -9.81 5.35 -10.50
C TYR A 65 -9.26 4.39 -9.43
N THR A 66 -8.36 3.49 -9.80
CA THR A 66 -7.68 2.53 -8.93
C THR A 66 -6.84 3.25 -7.88
N ASN A 67 -6.07 4.25 -8.30
CA ASN A 67 -5.26 5.09 -7.40
C ASN A 67 -6.14 5.76 -6.34
N ARG A 68 -7.26 6.36 -6.77
CA ARG A 68 -8.24 6.99 -5.87
C ARG A 68 -8.94 5.99 -4.96
N CYS A 69 -9.31 4.81 -5.46
CA CYS A 69 -9.95 3.77 -4.65
C CYS A 69 -9.04 3.28 -3.52
N LEU A 70 -7.77 2.99 -3.83
CA LEU A 70 -6.81 2.56 -2.82
C LEU A 70 -6.53 3.66 -1.78
N LEU A 71 -6.39 4.91 -2.24
CA LEU A 71 -6.23 6.06 -1.34
C LEU A 71 -7.47 6.26 -0.45
N LYS A 72 -8.68 6.22 -1.02
CA LYS A 72 -9.95 6.33 -0.27
C LYS A 72 -10.05 5.22 0.77
N TRP A 73 -9.71 3.98 0.41
CA TRP A 73 -9.67 2.86 1.34
C TRP A 73 -8.69 3.08 2.50
N LEU A 74 -7.46 3.52 2.22
CA LEU A 74 -6.48 3.86 3.27
C LEU A 74 -6.97 4.98 4.19
N LYS A 75 -7.72 5.95 3.65
CA LYS A 75 -8.32 7.03 4.45
C LYS A 75 -9.44 6.59 5.36
N LEU A 76 -10.10 5.47 5.09
CA LEU A 76 -11.07 4.89 6.02
C LEU A 76 -10.41 4.42 7.32
N TRP A 77 -9.10 4.17 7.32
CA TRP A 77 -8.32 3.85 8.51
C TRP A 77 -7.88 5.07 9.32
N ASP A 78 -8.08 6.31 8.84
CA ASP A 78 -7.47 7.48 9.47
C ASP A 78 -7.90 7.66 10.95
N THR A 79 -9.15 7.34 11.27
CA THR A 79 -9.70 7.46 12.63
C THR A 79 -9.00 6.53 13.63
N VAL A 80 -8.81 5.26 13.25
CA VAL A 80 -8.21 4.26 14.15
C VAL A 80 -6.68 4.34 14.17
N VAL A 81 -6.06 4.75 13.07
CA VAL A 81 -4.59 4.79 12.93
C VAL A 81 -4.01 6.09 13.45
N PHE A 82 -4.59 7.24 13.04
CA PHE A 82 -4.06 8.57 13.34
C PHE A 82 -4.88 9.31 14.41
N GLY A 83 -6.00 8.74 14.90
CA GLY A 83 -6.88 9.41 15.85
C GLY A 83 -7.61 10.64 15.27
N LYS A 84 -7.62 10.80 13.94
CA LYS A 84 -8.33 11.90 13.28
C LYS A 84 -9.82 11.63 13.34
N GLU A 85 -10.55 12.40 14.13
CA GLU A 85 -12.01 12.34 14.08
C GLU A 85 -12.46 12.77 12.67
N LYS A 86 -13.32 11.97 12.03
CA LYS A 86 -13.97 12.38 10.78
C LYS A 86 -14.65 13.72 11.05
N ALA A 87 -14.26 14.77 10.32
CA ALA A 87 -14.99 16.02 10.33
C ALA A 87 -16.46 15.68 10.00
N VAL A 88 -17.34 15.86 10.99
CA VAL A 88 -18.77 15.72 10.77
C VAL A 88 -19.14 16.83 9.81
N ASN A 89 -19.26 16.52 8.52
CA ASN A 89 -19.95 17.38 7.60
C ASN A 89 -21.37 17.51 8.16
N LYS A 90 -21.67 18.63 8.80
CA LYS A 90 -23.05 19.01 9.10
C LYS A 90 -23.79 18.95 7.78
N ALA A 91 -24.62 17.92 7.60
CA ALA A 91 -25.56 17.88 6.51
C ALA A 91 -26.34 19.20 6.54
N LYS A 92 -26.25 19.98 5.47
CA LYS A 92 -27.12 21.15 5.28
C LYS A 92 -28.54 20.63 5.30
N ALA A 93 -29.28 20.98 6.35
CA ALA A 93 -30.72 20.85 6.35
C ALA A 93 -31.26 21.79 5.26
N SER A 94 -31.79 21.24 4.17
CA SER A 94 -32.58 21.99 3.21
C SER A 94 -33.82 21.20 2.81
N ALA A 95 -34.93 21.64 3.40
CA ALA A 95 -36.25 21.82 2.79
C ALA A 95 -36.95 20.64 2.09
N ALA A 96 -38.01 20.18 2.77
CA ALA A 96 -39.37 19.94 2.27
C ALA A 96 -39.58 19.23 0.92
N ALA A 97 -40.03 17.97 1.04
CA ALA A 97 -41.21 17.37 0.40
C ALA A 97 -41.40 17.43 -1.13
N HIS A 98 -41.20 16.28 -1.78
CA HIS A 98 -42.03 15.82 -2.91
C HIS A 98 -42.47 14.36 -2.68
N PRO A 99 -43.72 13.98 -3.03
CA PRO A 99 -44.26 12.65 -2.73
C PRO A 99 -43.70 11.58 -3.69
N PRO A 100 -43.70 10.28 -3.28
CA PRO A 100 -43.13 9.23 -4.10
C PRO A 100 -44.09 8.85 -5.22
N PHE A 101 -43.65 8.99 -6.48
CA PHE A 101 -44.27 8.30 -7.59
C PHE A 101 -43.92 6.81 -7.49
N SER A 102 -44.93 5.97 -7.35
CA SER A 102 -44.78 4.52 -7.41
C SER A 102 -44.37 4.11 -8.82
N HIS A 103 -43.22 3.45 -8.95
CA HIS A 103 -42.98 2.54 -10.05
C HIS A 103 -42.85 1.12 -9.52
N ALA A 104 -43.48 0.24 -10.29
CA ALA A 104 -43.78 -1.14 -9.99
C ALA A 104 -42.55 -1.96 -9.60
N LYS A 105 -42.81 -3.02 -8.83
CA LYS A 105 -41.90 -4.13 -8.55
C LYS A 105 -41.39 -4.70 -9.87
N GLU A 106 -40.16 -4.35 -10.22
CA GLU A 106 -39.31 -5.17 -11.07
C GLU A 106 -38.11 -5.59 -10.23
N HIS A 107 -37.93 -6.89 -10.08
CA HIS A 107 -36.68 -7.50 -9.62
C HIS A 107 -35.76 -7.55 -10.83
N PRO A 108 -34.66 -6.76 -10.92
CA PRO A 108 -33.62 -7.07 -11.86
C PRO A 108 -32.59 -7.95 -11.15
N SER A 109 -32.19 -9.03 -11.80
CA SER A 109 -30.95 -9.75 -11.51
C SER A 109 -29.79 -8.75 -11.44
N LYS A 110 -29.40 -8.35 -10.22
CA LYS A 110 -28.42 -7.30 -9.94
C LYS A 110 -26.99 -7.81 -10.12
N TRP A 111 -26.56 -8.01 -11.37
CA TRP A 111 -25.12 -8.04 -11.65
C TRP A 111 -24.61 -6.59 -11.60
N LYS A 112 -24.02 -6.22 -10.47
CA LYS A 112 -23.37 -4.92 -10.27
C LYS A 112 -22.00 -4.92 -10.96
N THR A 113 -21.63 -3.80 -11.58
CA THR A 113 -20.28 -3.63 -12.14
C THR A 113 -19.23 -3.61 -11.02
N LYS A 114 -17.99 -4.03 -11.32
CA LYS A 114 -16.85 -3.98 -10.38
C LYS A 114 -16.66 -2.60 -9.74
N VAL A 115 -16.84 -1.53 -10.53
CA VAL A 115 -16.78 -0.13 -10.08
C VAL A 115 -17.85 0.15 -9.02
N GLN A 116 -19.13 -0.14 -9.32
CA GLN A 116 -20.25 0.09 -8.40
C GLN A 116 -20.09 -0.68 -7.09
N LEU A 117 -19.63 -1.94 -7.16
CA LEU A 117 -19.35 -2.74 -5.98
C LEU A 117 -18.22 -2.12 -5.14
N THR A 118 -17.16 -1.64 -5.79
CA THR A 118 -16.04 -0.99 -5.11
C THR A 118 -16.48 0.30 -4.41
N GLU A 119 -17.29 1.12 -5.07
CA GLU A 119 -17.83 2.35 -4.47
C GLU A 119 -18.69 2.05 -3.24
N GLU A 120 -19.61 1.09 -3.33
CA GLU A 120 -20.44 0.65 -2.21
C GLU A 120 -19.61 0.14 -1.03
N ILE A 121 -18.53 -0.61 -1.30
CA ILE A 121 -17.59 -1.06 -0.27
C ILE A 121 -16.87 0.13 0.39
N LEU A 122 -16.47 1.14 -0.38
CA LEU A 122 -15.76 2.32 0.11
C LEU A 122 -16.68 3.30 0.85
N GLU A 123 -17.99 3.21 0.64
CA GLU A 123 -19.01 4.02 1.30
C GLU A 123 -19.68 3.31 2.47
N ALA A 124 -19.46 1.99 2.60
CA ALA A 124 -19.95 1.20 3.71
C ALA A 124 -19.50 1.79 5.05
N GLU A 125 -20.38 1.64 6.05
CA GLU A 125 -20.09 2.08 7.41
C GLU A 125 -18.89 1.31 8.00
N LEU A 126 -18.15 2.01 8.86
CA LEU A 126 -17.01 1.43 9.58
C LEU A 126 -17.53 0.41 10.61
N ASP A 127 -16.67 -0.54 10.99
CA ASP A 127 -16.96 -1.49 12.05
C ASP A 127 -17.08 -0.81 13.43
N GLN A 128 -17.46 -1.58 14.45
CA GLN A 128 -17.57 -1.10 15.84
C GLN A 128 -16.28 -0.46 16.38
N HIS A 129 -15.13 -0.81 15.80
CA HIS A 129 -13.81 -0.28 16.16
C HIS A 129 -13.36 0.87 15.25
N LYS A 130 -14.28 1.45 14.45
CA LYS A 130 -14.01 2.53 13.48
C LYS A 130 -12.98 2.14 12.42
N ARG A 131 -12.93 0.86 12.03
CA ARG A 131 -12.08 0.33 10.95
C ARG A 131 -12.93 0.01 9.71
N PRO A 132 -12.32 -0.10 8.53
CA PRO A 132 -13.05 -0.56 7.36
C PRO A 132 -13.52 -2.01 7.54
N LYS A 133 -14.72 -2.32 7.03
CA LYS A 133 -15.24 -3.69 7.00
C LYS A 133 -14.26 -4.67 6.34
N TYR A 134 -13.67 -4.24 5.22
CA TYR A 134 -12.60 -4.96 4.53
C TYR A 134 -11.25 -4.44 4.99
N LYS A 135 -10.57 -5.22 5.82
CA LYS A 135 -9.31 -4.83 6.45
C LYS A 135 -8.09 -5.00 5.54
N VAL A 136 -8.29 -5.63 4.39
CA VAL A 136 -7.26 -5.87 3.38
C VAL A 136 -7.72 -5.31 2.04
N ALA A 137 -6.84 -4.61 1.35
CA ALA A 137 -7.00 -4.29 -0.08
C ALA A 137 -6.18 -5.29 -0.91
N LEU A 138 -6.74 -5.78 -2.01
CA LEU A 138 -6.05 -6.67 -2.94
C LEU A 138 -5.84 -5.97 -4.28
N LEU A 139 -4.58 -5.77 -4.67
CA LEU A 139 -4.19 -5.31 -6.00
C LEU A 139 -3.88 -6.52 -6.86
N CYS A 140 -4.67 -6.75 -7.90
CA CYS A 140 -4.50 -7.87 -8.81
C CYS A 140 -4.38 -7.38 -10.25
N GLY A 141 -3.50 -7.99 -11.02
CA GLY A 141 -3.29 -7.72 -12.45
C GLY A 141 -1.99 -8.33 -12.96
N PRO A 142 -1.70 -8.23 -14.27
CA PRO A 142 -0.49 -8.78 -14.86
C PRO A 142 0.78 -8.12 -14.28
N PRO A 143 1.94 -8.79 -14.39
CA PRO A 143 3.23 -8.23 -13.98
C PRO A 143 3.57 -6.97 -14.78
N GLY A 144 4.39 -6.08 -14.20
CA GLY A 144 4.83 -4.86 -14.87
C GLY A 144 3.85 -3.67 -14.86
N LEU A 145 2.63 -3.81 -14.31
CA LEU A 145 1.68 -2.70 -14.14
C LEU A 145 2.00 -1.76 -12.96
N GLY A 146 3.13 -1.95 -12.27
CA GLY A 146 3.53 -1.13 -11.14
C GLY A 146 2.67 -1.30 -9.89
N LYS A 147 2.08 -2.49 -9.65
CA LYS A 147 1.24 -2.76 -8.46
C LYS A 147 1.99 -2.51 -7.14
N THR A 148 3.22 -3.01 -7.04
CA THR A 148 4.11 -2.80 -5.88
C THR A 148 4.42 -1.32 -5.71
N THR A 149 4.83 -0.65 -6.79
CA THR A 149 5.06 0.80 -6.81
C THR A 149 3.83 1.59 -6.36
N LEU A 150 2.64 1.26 -6.87
CA LEU A 150 1.37 1.88 -6.51
C LEU A 150 1.11 1.75 -5.01
N ALA A 151 1.22 0.54 -4.44
CA ALA A 151 1.01 0.31 -3.02
C ALA A 151 1.93 1.18 -2.15
N HIS A 152 3.22 1.24 -2.48
CA HIS A 152 4.20 2.06 -1.77
C HIS A 152 3.91 3.55 -1.86
N VAL A 153 3.68 4.06 -3.08
CA VAL A 153 3.45 5.48 -3.32
C VAL A 153 2.18 5.94 -2.61
N ILE A 154 1.08 5.19 -2.72
CA ILE A 154 -0.18 5.56 -2.06
C ILE A 154 -0.08 5.47 -0.54
N ALA A 155 0.58 4.43 0.01
CA ALA A 155 0.77 4.32 1.46
C ALA A 155 1.57 5.52 2.01
N ARG A 156 2.69 5.86 1.37
CA ARG A 156 3.53 7.01 1.75
C ARG A 156 2.77 8.33 1.58
N HIS A 157 2.02 8.48 0.49
CA HIS A 157 1.18 9.65 0.23
C HIS A 157 0.08 9.83 1.27
N ALA A 158 -0.52 8.72 1.75
CA ALA A 158 -1.53 8.73 2.80
C ALA A 158 -0.97 9.01 4.21
N GLY A 159 0.37 9.05 4.36
CA GLY A 159 1.05 9.37 5.61
C GLY A 159 1.54 8.16 6.40
N TYR A 160 1.54 6.97 5.79
CA TYR A 160 2.03 5.74 6.41
C TYR A 160 3.52 5.52 6.16
N ASN A 161 4.13 4.70 7.01
CA ASN A 161 5.38 4.01 6.73
C ASN A 161 5.06 2.69 6.01
N ALA A 162 5.47 2.54 4.75
CA ALA A 162 5.23 1.32 4.00
C ALA A 162 6.24 0.25 4.43
N VAL A 163 5.74 -0.87 4.98
CA VAL A 163 6.54 -2.04 5.36
C VAL A 163 6.18 -3.15 4.39
N GLU A 164 7.13 -3.55 3.56
CA GLU A 164 6.94 -4.60 2.56
C GLU A 164 7.47 -5.94 3.07
N MET A 165 6.76 -7.02 2.74
CA MET A 165 7.25 -8.39 2.79
C MET A 165 6.79 -9.14 1.54
N ASN A 166 7.66 -9.95 0.95
CA ASN A 166 7.28 -10.87 -0.11
C ASN A 166 6.76 -12.18 0.52
N ALA A 167 5.54 -12.58 0.17
CA ALA A 167 4.92 -13.79 0.71
C ALA A 167 5.47 -15.09 0.12
N SER A 168 6.00 -15.05 -1.11
CA SER A 168 6.56 -16.23 -1.79
C SER A 168 7.94 -16.63 -1.20
N ASP A 169 8.67 -15.68 -0.63
CA ASP A 169 9.96 -15.90 0.04
C ASP A 169 9.81 -16.55 1.43
N ASP A 170 8.76 -16.20 2.17
CA ASP A 170 8.52 -16.67 3.55
C ASP A 170 7.79 -18.01 3.57
N ARG A 171 8.53 -19.11 3.36
CA ARG A 171 7.97 -20.48 3.30
C ARG A 171 7.45 -21.04 4.63
N SER A 172 7.78 -20.42 5.77
CA SER A 172 7.31 -20.84 7.10
C SER A 172 6.13 -19.95 7.56
N PRO A 173 4.97 -20.54 7.88
CA PRO A 173 3.83 -19.81 8.45
C PRO A 173 4.16 -19.08 9.76
N GLU A 174 5.11 -19.60 10.54
CA GLU A 174 5.55 -19.01 11.80
C GLU A 174 6.33 -17.71 11.55
N VAL A 175 7.29 -17.74 10.61
CA VAL A 175 8.04 -16.54 10.21
C VAL A 175 7.11 -15.48 9.62
N PHE A 176 6.18 -15.92 8.76
CA PHE A 176 5.16 -15.06 8.17
C PHE A 176 4.28 -14.40 9.25
N LYS A 177 3.81 -15.18 10.25
CA LYS A 177 3.07 -14.67 11.41
C LYS A 177 3.88 -13.60 12.16
N THR A 178 5.13 -13.90 12.50
CA THR A 178 5.98 -12.99 13.26
C THR A 178 6.21 -11.68 12.53
N ARG A 179 6.42 -11.71 11.20
CA ARG A 179 6.58 -10.50 10.38
C ARG A 179 5.30 -9.66 10.34
N ILE A 180 4.13 -10.28 10.15
CA ILE A 180 2.84 -9.56 10.21
C ILE A 180 2.64 -8.93 11.58
N GLU A 181 2.86 -9.67 12.66
CA GLU A 181 2.67 -9.17 14.03
C GLU A 181 3.66 -8.04 14.34
N ALA A 182 4.91 -8.15 13.90
CA ALA A 182 5.89 -7.07 14.02
C ALA A 182 5.43 -5.81 13.27
N ALA A 183 5.08 -5.93 11.99
CA ALA A 183 4.67 -4.79 11.17
C ALA A 183 3.39 -4.11 11.67
N THR A 184 2.43 -4.88 12.18
CA THR A 184 1.11 -4.38 12.58
C THR A 184 1.02 -3.93 14.04
N GLN A 185 1.84 -4.47 14.94
CA GLN A 185 1.81 -4.11 16.36
C GLN A 185 2.91 -3.12 16.77
N MET A 186 4.01 -3.05 16.03
CA MET A 186 5.08 -2.11 16.35
C MET A 186 4.68 -0.70 15.92
N ARG A 187 4.89 0.26 16.84
CA ARG A 187 4.95 1.68 16.51
C ARG A 187 6.39 1.96 16.08
N SER A 188 6.62 2.72 15.02
CA SER A 188 7.99 3.12 14.66
C SER A 188 8.63 3.80 15.86
N VAL A 189 9.74 3.27 16.38
CA VAL A 189 10.42 3.74 17.60
C VAL A 189 11.60 4.68 17.31
N LEU A 190 11.87 4.98 16.03
CA LEU A 190 13.02 5.75 15.59
C LEU A 190 12.56 6.89 14.66
N GLY A 191 12.55 8.12 15.18
CA GLY A 191 12.44 9.35 14.37
C GLY A 191 11.48 10.40 14.94
N ALA A 192 11.79 11.68 14.68
CA ALA A 192 10.97 12.83 15.11
C ALA A 192 9.57 12.90 14.46
N ASN A 193 9.31 12.08 13.43
CA ASN A 193 8.03 11.96 12.71
C ASN A 193 7.60 10.48 12.64
N GLU A 194 7.15 9.90 13.77
CA GLU A 194 6.65 8.52 13.83
C GLU A 194 5.42 8.33 12.93
N LYS A 195 5.61 7.81 11.72
CA LYS A 195 4.51 7.39 10.84
C LYS A 195 4.04 5.98 11.22
N PRO A 196 2.72 5.72 11.30
CA PRO A 196 2.20 4.38 11.52
C PRO A 196 2.47 3.48 10.31
N ASN A 197 2.66 2.19 10.56
CA ASN A 197 2.94 1.23 9.49
C ASN A 197 1.69 0.93 8.65
N CYS A 198 1.89 0.77 7.34
CA CYS A 198 1.00 0.07 6.42
C CYS A 198 1.77 -1.14 5.91
N LEU A 199 1.22 -2.33 6.11
CA LEU A 199 1.85 -3.58 5.68
C LEU A 199 1.49 -3.83 4.21
N ILE A 200 2.49 -4.09 3.39
CA ILE A 200 2.36 -4.52 2.00
C ILE A 200 2.86 -5.97 1.94
N ILE A 201 2.01 -6.88 1.49
CA ILE A 201 2.35 -8.28 1.25
C ILE A 201 2.38 -8.50 -0.25
N ASP A 202 3.57 -8.57 -0.82
CA ASP A 202 3.76 -8.81 -2.24
C ASP A 202 3.70 -10.31 -2.58
N GLU A 203 3.35 -10.63 -3.83
CA GLU A 203 3.22 -11.99 -4.38
C GLU A 203 2.45 -12.96 -3.48
N ILE A 204 1.30 -12.51 -2.96
CA ILE A 204 0.46 -13.31 -2.06
C ILE A 204 -0.04 -14.61 -2.70
N ASP A 205 -0.11 -14.65 -4.02
CA ASP A 205 -0.46 -15.82 -4.83
C ASP A 205 0.58 -16.95 -4.72
N GLY A 206 1.85 -16.63 -4.44
CA GLY A 206 2.91 -17.61 -4.22
C GLY A 206 2.96 -18.16 -2.78
N ALA A 207 2.16 -17.62 -1.86
CA ALA A 207 2.24 -17.96 -0.45
C ALA A 207 1.63 -19.35 -0.15
N PRO A 208 2.22 -20.14 0.77
CA PRO A 208 1.61 -21.39 1.23
C PRO A 208 0.21 -21.16 1.83
N ALA A 209 -0.72 -22.09 1.60
CA ALA A 209 -2.08 -22.01 2.15
C ALA A 209 -2.10 -21.83 3.69
N ALA A 210 -1.13 -22.42 4.39
CA ALA A 210 -0.97 -22.24 5.83
C ALA A 210 -0.67 -20.77 6.21
N SER A 211 0.16 -20.07 5.44
CA SER A 211 0.44 -18.63 5.63
C SER A 211 -0.80 -17.77 5.35
N ILE A 212 -1.57 -18.10 4.31
CA ILE A 212 -2.86 -17.43 4.04
C ILE A 212 -3.84 -17.61 5.21
N ASN A 213 -3.93 -18.82 5.76
CA ASN A 213 -4.77 -19.09 6.93
C ASN A 213 -4.32 -18.30 8.18
N VAL A 214 -3.01 -18.12 8.38
CA VAL A 214 -2.48 -17.24 9.43
C VAL A 214 -2.96 -15.80 9.25
N LEU A 215 -2.87 -15.26 8.04
CA LEU A 215 -3.35 -13.91 7.73
C LEU A 215 -4.86 -13.77 8.00
N LEU A 216 -5.67 -14.71 7.51
CA LEU A 216 -7.12 -14.72 7.74
C LEU A 216 -7.46 -14.78 9.23
N ASN A 217 -6.76 -15.60 9.99
CA ASN A 217 -6.91 -15.68 11.44
C ASN A 217 -6.64 -14.32 12.09
N ILE A 218 -5.56 -13.62 11.71
CA ILE A 218 -5.23 -12.28 12.23
C ILE A 218 -6.32 -11.26 11.88
N ILE A 219 -6.82 -11.28 10.65
CA ILE A 219 -7.88 -10.37 10.17
C ILE A 219 -9.20 -10.60 10.93
N HIS A 220 -9.55 -11.86 11.21
CA HIS A 220 -10.80 -12.24 11.86
C HIS A 220 -10.73 -12.28 13.39
N ARG A 221 -9.56 -12.04 14.01
CA ARG A 221 -9.43 -11.89 15.46
C ARG A 221 -10.45 -10.86 15.96
N LYS A 222 -11.37 -11.34 16.82
CA LYS A 222 -12.30 -10.50 17.56
C LYS A 222 -11.60 -9.96 18.80
N ASP A 223 -12.06 -8.79 19.27
CA ASP A 223 -11.65 -8.33 20.57
C ASP A 223 -12.23 -9.31 21.59
N VAL A 224 -11.38 -9.94 22.38
CA VAL A 224 -11.88 -10.68 23.53
C VAL A 224 -12.04 -9.61 24.60
N GLU A 225 -13.23 -9.01 24.63
CA GLU A 225 -13.59 -8.06 25.70
C GLU A 225 -13.23 -8.68 27.05
N GLY A 226 -12.46 -7.93 27.82
CA GLY A 226 -12.07 -8.30 29.17
C GLY A 226 -13.27 -8.21 30.11
N GLU A 227 -14.05 -9.28 30.20
CA GLU A 227 -14.72 -9.62 31.46
C GLU A 227 -13.65 -10.20 32.40
N GLY A 228 -12.93 -9.29 33.06
CA GLY A 228 -11.87 -9.63 33.99
C GLY A 228 -11.66 -8.48 34.96
N ALA A 229 -12.41 -8.56 36.06
CA ALA A 229 -12.38 -7.77 37.28
C ALA A 229 -11.12 -6.94 37.56
N ALA A 230 -11.34 -5.76 38.15
CA ALA A 230 -10.36 -4.98 38.88
C ALA A 230 -9.55 -5.87 39.84
N GLY A 231 -8.35 -6.25 39.42
CA GLY A 231 -7.40 -7.02 40.20
C GLY A 231 -5.99 -6.63 39.78
N ALA A 232 -5.26 -5.96 40.67
CA ALA A 232 -3.87 -5.58 40.49
C ALA A 232 -3.00 -6.85 40.35
N GLY A 233 -2.82 -7.30 39.12
CA GLY A 233 -2.00 -8.46 38.78
C GLY A 233 -1.36 -8.25 37.42
N ARG A 234 -0.03 -8.13 37.41
CA ARG A 234 0.89 -8.02 36.27
C ARG A 234 0.29 -8.57 34.97
N ARG A 235 -0.22 -7.66 34.11
CA ARG A 235 -0.78 -7.97 32.78
C ARG A 235 0.26 -8.73 31.97
N ARG A 236 0.10 -10.05 31.87
CA ARG A 236 0.82 -10.88 30.90
C ARG A 236 0.40 -10.36 29.52
N ARG A 237 1.31 -9.70 28.80
CA ARG A 237 1.08 -9.17 27.45
C ARG A 237 0.67 -10.35 26.55
N ARG A 238 -0.64 -10.55 26.37
CA ARG A 238 -1.18 -11.58 25.47
C ARG A 238 -0.73 -11.25 24.05
N GLU A 239 -0.16 -12.24 23.37
CA GLU A 239 0.18 -12.15 21.95
C GLU A 239 -1.08 -11.90 21.12
N GLY A 240 -1.06 -10.88 20.26
CA GLY A 240 -2.09 -10.68 19.25
C GLY A 240 -3.24 -9.77 19.66
N GLY A 241 -3.04 -8.45 19.61
CA GLY A 241 -4.15 -7.48 19.66
C GLY A 241 -5.00 -7.48 18.39
N LEU A 242 -6.09 -6.71 18.40
CA LEU A 242 -6.87 -6.41 17.18
C LEU A 242 -5.96 -5.87 16.07
N LEU A 243 -6.30 -6.18 14.80
CA LEU A 243 -5.62 -5.56 13.66
C LEU A 243 -6.01 -4.07 13.58
N LEU A 244 -5.06 -3.18 13.86
CA LEU A 244 -5.24 -1.72 13.86
C LEU A 244 -4.42 -1.02 12.76
N ARG A 245 -3.87 -1.79 11.81
CA ARG A 245 -3.07 -1.29 10.69
C ARG A 245 -3.61 -1.83 9.36
N PRO A 246 -3.60 -1.01 8.29
CA PRO A 246 -4.01 -1.46 6.97
C PRO A 246 -3.01 -2.47 6.39
N ILE A 247 -3.55 -3.46 5.67
CA ILE A 247 -2.77 -4.44 4.90
C ILE A 247 -3.15 -4.33 3.42
N ILE A 248 -2.16 -4.17 2.54
CA ILE A 248 -2.32 -4.23 1.10
C ILE A 248 -1.68 -5.54 0.64
N CYS A 249 -2.43 -6.41 -0.02
CA CYS A 249 -1.90 -7.60 -0.67
C CYS A 249 -1.79 -7.34 -2.18
N ILE A 250 -0.75 -7.89 -2.79
CA ILE A 250 -0.54 -7.83 -4.24
C ILE A 250 -0.52 -9.25 -4.77
N CYS A 251 -1.26 -9.47 -5.84
CA CYS A 251 -1.38 -10.75 -6.54
C CYS A 251 -1.05 -10.56 -8.01
N ASN A 252 -0.27 -11.47 -8.57
CA ASN A 252 -0.08 -11.56 -10.01
C ASN A 252 -1.19 -12.43 -10.60
N ASP A 253 -2.03 -11.84 -11.45
CA ASP A 253 -3.09 -12.56 -12.18
C ASP A 253 -2.41 -13.48 -13.22
N GLN A 254 -2.16 -14.75 -12.86
CA GLN A 254 -1.61 -15.79 -13.75
C GLN A 254 -2.72 -16.58 -14.43
#